data_AF-A0A521LT91-F1
#
_entry.id   AF-A0A521LT91-F1
#
_cell.length_a   1.000
_cell.length_b   1.000
_cell.length_c   1.000
_cell.angle_alpha   90.00
_cell.angle_beta   90.00
_cell.angle_gamma   90.00
#
_symmetry.space_group_name_H-M   'P 1'
#
loop_
_entity.id
_entity.type
_entity.pdbx_description
1 polymer ?
#
loop_
_entity_poly.entity_id
_entity_poly.type
_entity_poly.pdbx_seq_one_letter_code
_entity_poly.pdbx_strand_id
1 'polypeptide(L)'
;MAIHTFIYDAKGGDEEVQGIIPLPSELRDDQLLWIDIEGSSGEDLAAIGSAFGITPKMFERVVDLKRDALLDNYTDSFAFAIDAPGDFRSNTRREGSNLA
;
A
#
# COMPACT_ATOMS: atom_id res chain seq x y z
N MET A 1 2.25 0.23 12.93
CA MET A 1 1.71 0.31 11.57
C MET A 1 2.01 1.71 11.06
N ALA A 2 2.49 1.82 9.83
CA ALA A 2 2.57 3.10 9.12
C ALA A 2 1.71 3.02 7.86
N ILE A 3 0.99 4.09 7.56
CA ILE A 3 0.18 4.21 6.35
C ILE A 3 0.68 5.45 5.62
N HIS A 4 1.13 5.27 4.38
CA HIS A 4 1.50 6.34 3.49
C HIS A 4 0.51 6.38 2.34
N THR A 5 -0.01 7.57 2.05
CA THR A 5 -1.00 7.75 0.98
C THR A 5 -0.47 8.76 -0.02
N PHE A 6 -0.50 8.40 -1.29
CA PHE A 6 -0.04 9.24 -2.39
C PHE A 6 -1.14 9.38 -3.43
N ILE A 7 -1.26 10.58 -3.98
CA ILE A 7 -2.05 10.84 -5.17
C ILE A 7 -1.07 11.15 -6.29
N TYR A 8 -1.06 10.33 -7.32
CA TYR A 8 -0.32 10.58 -8.55
C TYR A 8 -1.23 11.26 -9.56
N ASP A 9 -0.79 12.39 -10.12
CA ASP A 9 -1.55 13.15 -11.11
C ASP A 9 -0.84 13.05 -12.47
N ALA A 10 -1.57 12.71 -13.53
CA ALA A 10 -1.00 12.58 -14.87
C ALA A 10 -0.29 13.84 -15.40
N LYS A 11 -0.56 15.01 -14.83
CA LYS A 11 0.07 16.30 -15.13
C LYS A 11 1.32 16.58 -14.28
N GLY A 12 1.71 15.65 -13.41
CA GLY A 12 2.90 15.73 -12.55
C GLY A 12 2.67 16.46 -11.22
N GLY A 13 1.41 16.65 -10.82
CA GLY A 13 1.02 17.26 -9.54
C GLY A 13 0.93 16.25 -8.41
N ASP A 14 1.93 15.38 -8.26
CA ASP A 14 1.92 14.30 -7.28
C ASP A 14 2.00 14.85 -5.86
N GLU A 15 1.23 14.28 -4.93
CA GLU A 15 1.21 14.70 -3.53
C GLU A 15 1.12 13.53 -2.55
N GLU A 16 1.76 13.68 -1.40
CA GLU A 16 1.56 12.81 -0.24
C GLU A 16 0.43 13.38 0.62
N VAL A 17 -0.56 12.56 0.93
CA VAL A 17 -1.73 12.94 1.74
C VAL A 17 -1.52 12.47 3.18
N GLN A 18 -1.58 13.41 4.12
CA GLN A 18 -1.55 13.10 5.55
C GLN A 18 -2.97 13.00 6.12
N GLY A 19 -3.27 11.93 6.84
CA GLY A 19 -4.51 11.78 7.59
C GLY A 19 -5.56 10.93 6.89
N ILE A 20 -6.69 11.53 6.50
CA ILE A 20 -7.84 10.82 5.93
C ILE A 20 -7.49 10.33 4.53
N ILE A 21 -7.69 9.04 4.28
CA ILE A 21 -7.50 8.43 2.96
C ILE A 21 -8.71 8.84 2.08
N PRO A 22 -8.49 9.52 0.95
CA PRO A 22 -9.58 9.88 0.05
C PRO A 22 -10.26 8.62 -0.49
N LEU A 23 -11.58 8.67 -0.63
CA LEU A 23 -12.33 7.57 -1.22
C LEU A 23 -12.14 7.55 -2.74
N PRO A 24 -12.26 6.40 -3.42
CA PRO A 24 -12.15 6.32 -4.88
C PRO A 24 -13.11 7.28 -5.61
N SER A 25 -14.27 7.57 -5.03
CA SER A 25 -15.25 8.52 -5.55
C SER A 25 -14.82 9.98 -5.53
N GLU A 26 -13.76 10.32 -4.80
CA GLU A 26 -13.24 11.68 -4.65
C GLU A 26 -12.09 11.97 -5.61
N LEU A 27 -11.58 10.94 -6.30
CA LEU A 27 -10.48 11.05 -7.25
C LEU A 27 -10.98 11.56 -8.61
N ARG A 28 -10.16 12.37 -9.28
CA ARG A 28 -10.37 12.71 -10.69
C ARG A 28 -9.96 11.56 -11.59
N ASP A 29 -10.51 11.53 -12.80
CA ASP A 29 -10.19 10.52 -13.82
C ASP A 29 -8.71 10.49 -14.24
N ASP A 30 -7.95 11.57 -14.00
CA ASP A 30 -6.53 11.71 -14.30
C ASP A 30 -5.61 11.48 -13.08
N GLN A 31 -6.14 10.92 -12.00
CA GLN A 31 -5.42 10.66 -10.77
C GLN A 31 -5.42 9.17 -10.39
N LEU A 32 -4.33 8.74 -9.75
CA LEU A 32 -4.19 7.41 -9.15
C LEU A 32 -3.90 7.56 -7.65
N LEU A 33 -4.68 6.86 -6.83
CA LEU A 33 -4.45 6.74 -5.40
C LEU A 33 -3.59 5.52 -5.11
N TRP A 34 -2.49 5.73 -4.38
CA TRP A 34 -1.63 4.67 -3.87
C TRP A 34 -1.62 4.70 -2.35
N ILE A 35 -1.94 3.57 -1.73
CA ILE A 35 -1.93 3.41 -0.27
C ILE A 35 -0.89 2.34 0.04
N ASP A 36 0.18 2.73 0.72
CA ASP A 36 1.21 1.84 1.23
C ASP A 36 0.98 1.63 2.74
N ILE A 37 0.92 0.37 3.16
CA ILE A 37 0.65 -0.01 4.55
C ILE A 37 1.79 -0.89 5.03
N GLU A 38 2.57 -0.37 5.97
CA GLU A 38 3.58 -1.13 6.69
C GLU A 38 3.03 -1.72 7.99
N GLY A 39 2.99 -3.05 8.04
CA GLY A 39 2.57 -3.82 9.21
C GLY A 39 1.27 -4.60 8.97
N SER A 40 1.06 -5.64 9.78
CA SER A 40 0.06 -6.68 9.49
C SER A 40 -0.91 -6.95 10.65
N SER A 41 -1.26 -5.94 11.46
CA SER A 41 -2.38 -6.12 12.41
C SER A 41 -3.66 -6.32 11.62
N GLY A 42 -4.27 -7.50 11.77
CA GLY A 42 -5.45 -7.90 10.98
C GLY A 42 -6.66 -6.98 11.15
N GLU A 43 -6.78 -6.29 12.28
CA GLU A 43 -7.88 -5.35 12.56
C GLU A 43 -7.78 -4.06 11.73
N ASP A 44 -6.58 -3.46 11.64
CA ASP A 44 -6.37 -2.23 10.87
C ASP A 44 -6.49 -2.48 9.37
N LEU A 45 -5.96 -3.60 8.89
CA LEU A 45 -6.10 -4.02 7.50
C LEU A 45 -7.57 -4.24 7.13
N ALA A 46 -8.35 -4.88 8.01
CA ALA A 46 -9.79 -5.07 7.79
C ALA A 46 -10.56 -3.74 7.71
N ALA A 47 -10.23 -2.78 8.57
CA ALA A 47 -10.86 -1.45 8.54
C ALA A 47 -10.57 -0.70 7.24
N ILE A 48 -9.31 -0.69 6.80
CA ILE A 48 -8.90 -0.03 5.56
C ILE A 48 -9.53 -0.72 4.36
N GLY A 49 -9.36 -2.03 4.21
CA GLY A 49 -9.84 -2.68 3.00
C GLY A 49 -11.36 -2.71 2.89
N SER A 50 -12.11 -2.65 3.99
CA SER A 50 -13.57 -2.45 3.94
C SER A 50 -13.95 -1.17 3.18
N ALA A 51 -13.21 -0.07 3.37
CA ALA A 51 -13.43 1.18 2.65
C ALA A 51 -13.18 1.08 1.13
N PHE A 52 -12.41 0.07 0.71
CA PHE A 52 -12.05 -0.18 -0.69
C PHE A 52 -12.71 -1.45 -1.27
N GLY A 53 -13.67 -2.05 -0.58
CA GLY A 53 -14.33 -3.28 -1.01
C GLY A 53 -13.44 -4.53 -0.99
N ILE A 54 -12.28 -4.46 -0.34
CA ILE A 54 -11.39 -5.61 -0.13
C ILE A 54 -11.99 -6.48 0.96
N THR A 55 -12.40 -7.70 0.58
CA THR A 55 -13.02 -8.63 1.52
C THR A 55 -11.98 -9.29 2.45
N PRO A 56 -12.38 -9.78 3.63
CA PRO A 56 -11.49 -10.55 4.51
C PRO A 56 -10.82 -11.73 3.80
N LYS A 57 -11.55 -12.43 2.92
CA LYS A 57 -11.02 -13.56 2.14
C LYS A 57 -9.90 -13.14 1.17
N MET A 58 -10.01 -11.95 0.57
CA MET A 58 -8.95 -11.38 -0.27
C MET A 58 -7.70 -11.09 0.58
N PHE A 59 -7.90 -10.48 1.76
CA PHE A 59 -6.81 -10.22 2.69
C PHE A 59 -6.12 -11.48 3.18
N GLU A 60 -6.87 -12.48 3.66
CA GLU A 60 -6.29 -13.73 4.16
C GLU A 60 -5.41 -14.40 3.11
N ARG A 61 -5.84 -14.41 1.85
CA ARG A 61 -5.00 -14.88 0.73
C ARG A 61 -3.76 -14.02 0.52
N VAL A 62 -3.81 -12.72 0.84
CA VAL A 62 -2.70 -11.75 0.70
C VAL A 62 -1.72 -11.75 1.88
N VAL A 63 -2.17 -12.00 3.10
CA VAL A 63 -1.30 -11.90 4.28
C VAL A 63 -0.73 -13.25 4.74
N ASP A 64 -1.16 -14.37 4.16
CA ASP A 64 -0.61 -15.68 4.50
C ASP A 64 0.89 -15.76 4.16
N LEU A 65 1.73 -15.73 5.19
CA LEU A 65 3.20 -15.77 5.09
C LEU A 65 3.75 -17.11 4.59
N LYS A 66 2.90 -18.14 4.43
CA LYS A 66 3.30 -19.46 3.93
C LYS A 66 2.83 -19.73 2.49
N ARG A 67 2.33 -18.70 1.79
CA ARG A 67 1.81 -18.84 0.43
C ARG A 67 2.91 -18.81 -0.63
N ASP A 68 2.67 -19.50 -1.73
CA ASP A 68 3.40 -19.28 -2.98
C ASP A 68 2.97 -17.96 -3.64
N ALA A 69 3.78 -17.47 -4.59
CA ALA A 69 3.39 -16.37 -5.46
C ALA A 69 2.01 -16.61 -6.09
N LEU A 70 1.12 -15.61 -6.06
CA LEU A 70 -0.24 -15.75 -6.58
C LEU A 70 -0.71 -14.48 -7.27
N LEU A 71 -1.65 -14.65 -8.20
CA LEU A 71 -2.42 -13.58 -8.84
C LEU A 71 -3.87 -14.04 -8.97
N ASP A 72 -4.77 -13.41 -8.22
CA ASP A 72 -6.20 -13.58 -8.30
C ASP A 72 -6.83 -12.41 -9.06
N ASN A 73 -7.75 -12.73 -9.97
CA ASN A 73 -8.52 -11.77 -10.74
C ASN A 73 -9.97 -11.73 -10.23
N TYR A 74 -10.42 -10.57 -9.79
CA TYR A 74 -11.79 -10.27 -9.41
C TYR A 74 -12.39 -9.32 -10.46
N THR A 75 -13.73 -9.18 -10.49
CA THR A 75 -14.42 -8.35 -11.49
C THR A 75 -13.82 -6.96 -11.65
N ASP A 76 -13.50 -6.31 -10.52
CA ASP A 76 -13.07 -4.90 -10.49
C ASP A 76 -11.67 -4.70 -9.87
N SER A 77 -10.95 -5.79 -9.54
CA SER A 77 -9.65 -5.70 -8.87
C SER A 77 -8.78 -6.93 -9.07
N PHE A 78 -7.49 -6.78 -8.79
CA PHE A 78 -6.54 -7.87 -8.73
C PHE A 78 -5.95 -7.96 -7.32
N ALA A 79 -5.71 -9.17 -6.83
CA ALA A 79 -4.95 -9.40 -5.61
C ALA A 79 -3.76 -10.29 -5.91
N PHE A 80 -2.57 -9.97 -5.39
CA PHE A 80 -1.38 -10.76 -5.66
C PHE A 80 -0.45 -10.91 -4.44
N ALA A 81 0.37 -11.96 -4.47
CA ALA A 81 1.57 -12.12 -3.65
C ALA A 81 2.78 -12.02 -4.55
N ILE A 82 3.79 -11.31 -4.08
CA ILE A 82 5.13 -11.49 -4.59
C ILE A 82 6.10 -11.57 -3.41
N ASP A 83 7.07 -12.46 -3.52
CA ASP A 83 8.24 -12.42 -2.65
C ASP A 83 9.14 -11.31 -3.15
N ALA A 84 9.40 -10.32 -2.30
CA ALA A 84 10.46 -9.38 -2.57
C ALA A 84 11.81 -10.10 -2.38
N PRO A 85 12.76 -10.04 -3.33
CA PRO A 85 14.10 -10.52 -3.09
C PRO A 85 14.66 -9.80 -1.85
N GLY A 86 15.05 -10.58 -0.84
CA GLY A 86 15.46 -10.02 0.45
C GLY A 86 16.73 -9.19 0.33
N ASP A 87 16.60 -7.86 0.25
CA ASP A 87 17.55 -6.83 0.73
C ASP A 87 17.14 -5.40 0.32
N PHE A 88 16.18 -4.79 1.04
CA PHE A 88 15.92 -3.34 0.90
C PHE A 88 15.58 -2.62 2.22
N ARG A 89 16.10 -3.11 3.36
CA ARG A 89 15.95 -2.46 4.68
C ARG A 89 17.27 -2.06 5.35
N SER A 90 18.26 -1.62 4.57
CA SER A 90 19.44 -0.91 5.07
C SER A 90 19.70 0.39 4.31
N ASN A 91 18.80 1.37 4.47
CA ASN A 91 19.17 2.78 4.33
C ASN A 91 18.63 3.53 5.55
N THR A 92 19.10 3.13 6.73
CA THR A 92 19.26 4.08 7.82
C THR A 92 20.11 5.23 7.27
N ARG A 93 19.45 6.38 7.11
CA ARG A 93 19.98 7.71 7.41
C ARG A 93 21.50 7.81 7.17
N ARG A 94 21.90 8.33 6.00
CA ARG A 94 23.14 9.10 5.92
C ARG A 94 22.95 10.31 6.84
N GLU A 95 23.23 10.14 8.14
CA GLU A 95 23.64 11.25 8.97
C GLU A 95 24.96 11.73 8.37
N GLY A 96 24.86 12.88 7.70
CA GLY A 96 26.02 13.61 7.26
C GLY A 96 26.89 13.97 8.45
N SER A 97 28.20 13.83 8.23
CA SER A 97 29.21 14.79 8.65
C SER A 97 29.30 15.09 10.16
N ASN A 98 30.33 14.52 10.80
CA ASN A 98 31.54 15.30 11.11
C ASN A 98 32.59 14.40 11.75
N LEU A 99 33.57 14.00 10.95
CA LEU A 99 34.93 13.82 11.42
C LEU A 99 35.65 15.14 11.13
N ALA A 100 35.92 15.89 12.20
CA ALA A 100 37.02 16.84 12.30
C ALA A 100 37.51 16.78 13.75
#